data_AF-A0A1K1SC17-F1
#
_entry.id   AF-A0A1K1SC17-F1
#
_cell.length_a   1.000
_cell.length_b   1.000
_cell.length_c   1.000
_cell.angle_alpha   90.00
_cell.angle_beta   90.00
_cell.angle_gamma   90.00
#
_symmetry.space_group_name_H-M   'P 1'
#
loop_
_entity.id
_entity.type
_entity.pdbx_description
1 polymer ?
#
loop_
_entity_poly.entity_id
_entity_poly.type
_entity_poly.pdbx_seq_one_letter_code
_entity_poly.pdbx_strand_id
1 'polypeptide(L)' 'MRADFGAPTLSARMVIGAVIIKHILNIDDREVVAQITENIYLQYFVGLSSFQKEAPFDASLMVSIRKRLGIDLMSD' A
#
# COMPACT_ATOMS: atom_id res chain seq x y z
N MET A 1 14.07 15.29 12.76
CA MET A 1 14.17 13.93 12.19
C MET A 1 15.48 13.35 12.69
N ARG A 2 15.48 12.22 13.42
CA ARG A 2 16.74 11.59 13.90
C ARG A 2 17.40 10.88 12.72
N ALA A 3 18.69 11.11 12.51
CA ALA A 3 19.46 10.60 11.36
C ALA A 3 19.76 9.09 11.44
N ASP A 4 19.33 8.44 12.53
CA ASP A 4 19.80 7.11 12.94
C ASP A 4 18.80 5.99 12.58
N PHE A 5 17.64 6.34 12.02
CA PHE A 5 16.62 5.41 11.56
C PHE A 5 16.32 5.66 10.09
N GLY A 6 16.38 4.60 9.27
CA GLY A 6 15.87 4.65 7.90
C GLY A 6 14.36 4.93 7.86
N ALA A 7 13.81 5.12 6.66
CA ALA A 7 12.37 5.32 6.51
C ALA A 7 11.59 4.16 7.15
N PRO A 8 10.63 4.43 8.06
CA PRO A 8 9.88 3.38 8.72
C PRO A 8 9.10 2.57 7.68
N THR A 9 9.13 1.24 7.82
CA THR A 9 8.42 0.33 6.93
C THR A 9 6.91 0.48 7.11
N LEU A 10 6.15 0.37 6.01
CA LEU A 10 4.69 0.28 6.06
C LEU A 10 4.24 -0.89 6.95
N SER A 11 3.12 -0.70 7.65
CA SER A 11 2.52 -1.76 8.46
C SER A 11 2.16 -2.96 7.59
N ALA A 12 2.19 -4.17 8.16
CA ALA A 12 1.81 -5.38 7.43
C ALA A 12 0.38 -5.30 6.89
N ARG A 13 -0.54 -4.67 7.64
CA ARG A 13 -1.93 -4.44 7.23
C ARG A 13 -2.03 -3.53 6.00
N MET A 14 -1.22 -2.46 5.94
CA MET A 14 -1.16 -1.57 4.77
C MET A 14 -0.67 -2.33 3.53
N VAL A 15 0.41 -3.09 3.69
CA VAL A 15 1.07 -3.85 2.62
C VAL A 15 0.12 -4.89 2.03
N ILE A 16 -0.48 -5.73 2.88
CA ILE A 16 -1.39 -6.80 2.44
C ILE A 16 -2.69 -6.18 1.90
N GLY A 17 -3.22 -5.16 2.57
CA GLY A 17 -4.45 -4.48 2.14
C GLY A 17 -4.32 -3.85 0.75
N ALA A 18 -3.21 -3.19 0.45
CA ALA A 18 -2.96 -2.62 -0.86
C ALA A 18 -2.90 -3.67 -1.98
N VAL A 19 -2.30 -4.84 -1.71
CA VAL A 19 -2.27 -5.96 -2.66
C VAL A 19 -3.66 -6.55 -2.89
N ILE A 20 -4.46 -6.70 -1.84
CA ILE A 20 -5.85 -7.18 -1.94
C ILE A 20 -6.69 -6.22 -2.79
N ILE A 21 -6.61 -4.91 -2.52
CA ILE A 21 -7.32 -3.87 -3.28
C ILE A 21 -6.92 -3.93 -4.76
N LYS A 22 -5.61 -4.02 -5.05
CA LYS A 22 -5.10 -4.17 -6.41
C LYS A 22 -5.75 -5.34 -7.14
N HIS A 23 -5.78 -6.51 -6.50
CA HIS A 23 -6.28 -7.74 -7.10
C HIS A 23 -7.81 -7.72 -7.29
N ILE A 24 -8.56 -7.32 -6.27
CA ILE A 24 -10.03 -7.30 -6.32
C ILE A 24 -10.54 -6.29 -7.34
N LEU A 25 -9.93 -5.10 -7.40
CA LEU A 25 -10.36 -4.05 -8.33
C LEU A 25 -9.71 -4.17 -9.72
N ASN A 26 -8.70 -5.02 -9.87
CA ASN A 26 -7.92 -5.21 -11.11
C ASN A 26 -7.39 -3.88 -11.69
N ILE A 27 -6.68 -3.12 -10.85
CA ILE A 27 -6.18 -1.77 -11.16
C ILE A 27 -4.65 -1.69 -11.06
N ASP A 28 -4.08 -0.63 -11.65
CA ASP A 28 -2.63 -0.38 -11.59
C ASP A 28 -2.16 0.13 -10.22
N ASP A 29 -0.85 0.17 -10.01
CA ASP A 29 -0.25 0.53 -8.73
C ASP A 29 -0.52 1.99 -8.30
N ARG A 30 -0.66 2.90 -9.25
CA ARG A 30 -0.98 4.32 -8.97
C ARG A 30 -2.45 4.45 -8.59
N GLU A 31 -3.31 3.74 -9.29
CA GLU A 31 -4.74 3.73 -9.01
C GLU A 31 -5.04 3.09 -7.65
N VAL A 32 -4.29 2.08 -7.20
CA VAL A 32 -4.42 1.55 -5.82
C VAL A 32 -4.19 2.66 -4.78
N VAL A 33 -3.13 3.45 -4.95
CA VAL A 33 -2.81 4.54 -4.03
C VAL A 33 -3.87 5.62 -4.09
N ALA A 34 -4.37 5.97 -5.29
CA ALA A 34 -5.46 6.93 -5.47
C ALA A 34 -6.74 6.48 -4.77
N GLN A 35 -7.17 5.23 -4.99
CA GLN A 35 -8.36 4.64 -4.36
C GLN A 35 -8.26 4.64 -2.83
N ILE A 36 -7.10 4.27 -2.27
CA ILE A 36 -6.89 4.35 -0.82
C ILE A 36 -6.95 5.80 -0.36
N THR A 37 -6.37 6.74 -1.10
CA THR A 37 -6.34 8.16 -0.70
C THR A 37 -7.74 8.78 -0.71
N GLU A 38 -8.60 8.43 -1.66
CA GLU A 38 -9.92 9.05 -1.85
C GLU A 38 -11.01 8.41 -0.99
N ASN A 39 -10.85 7.14 -0.58
CA ASN A 39 -11.90 6.37 0.06
C ASN A 39 -11.62 6.07 1.55
N ILE A 40 -12.41 6.67 2.44
CA ILE A 40 -12.28 6.47 3.91
C ILE A 40 -12.41 5.00 4.34
N TYR A 41 -13.21 4.19 3.63
CA TYR A 41 -13.35 2.76 3.94
C TYR A 41 -12.09 2.00 3.56
N LEU A 42 -11.46 2.34 2.43
CA LEU A 42 -10.19 1.74 2.03
C LEU A 42 -9.05 2.18 2.95
N GLN A 43 -9.02 3.45 3.40
CA GLN A 43 -8.09 3.92 4.42
C GLN A 43 -8.20 3.11 5.72
N TYR A 44 -9.41 2.95 6.22
CA TYR A 44 -9.65 2.14 7.42
C TYR A 44 -9.26 0.68 7.20
N PHE A 45 -9.59 0.13 6.03
CA PHE A 45 -9.25 -1.25 5.66
C PHE A 45 -7.74 -1.50 5.72
N VAL A 46 -6.93 -0.59 5.17
CA VAL A 46 -5.46 -0.67 5.20
C VAL A 46 -4.83 -0.28 6.55
N GLY A 47 -5.64 0.12 7.52
CA GLY A 47 -5.23 0.34 8.91
C GLY A 47 -4.93 1.79 9.29
N LEU A 48 -5.37 2.77 8.50
CA LEU A 48 -5.36 4.17 8.91
C LEU A 48 -6.48 4.40 9.93
N SER A 49 -6.16 5.12 11.02
CA SER A 49 -7.09 5.39 12.13
C SER A 49 -7.98 6.60 11.88
N SER A 50 -7.63 7.44 10.93
CA SER A 50 -8.36 8.65 10.57
C SER A 50 -8.25 8.91 9.08
N PHE A 51 -9.23 9.62 8.53
CA PHE A 51 -9.16 10.09 7.16
C PHE A 51 -8.00 11.08 6.99
N GLN A 52 -7.18 10.85 5.98
CA GLN A 52 -6.12 11.76 5.53
C GLN A 52 -6.22 11.98 4.02
N LYS A 53 -5.75 13.12 3.52
CA LYS A 53 -5.81 13.45 2.08
C LYS A 53 -4.51 13.14 1.35
N GLU A 54 -3.46 12.88 2.10
CA GLU A 54 -2.14 12.54 1.62
C GLU A 54 -2.08 11.06 1.22
N ALA A 55 -1.34 10.79 0.15
CA ALA A 55 -1.08 9.43 -0.26
C ALA A 55 -0.41 8.64 0.88
N PRO A 56 -0.90 7.43 1.23
CA PRO A 56 -0.34 6.64 2.32
C PRO A 56 1.09 6.18 2.05
N PHE A 57 1.49 6.08 0.78
CA PHE A 57 2.82 5.73 0.31
C PHE A 57 2.99 6.06 -1.18
N ASP A 58 4.23 6.10 -1.67
CA ASP A 58 4.51 6.26 -3.09
C ASP A 58 4.21 4.98 -3.88
N ALA A 59 3.56 5.10 -5.04
CA ALA A 59 3.15 3.95 -5.86
C ALA A 59 4.31 3.02 -6.27
N SER A 60 5.54 3.53 -6.37
CA SER A 60 6.72 2.69 -6.66
C SER A 60 6.98 1.62 -5.59
N LEU A 61 6.50 1.83 -4.36
CA LEU A 61 6.61 0.85 -3.28
C LEU A 61 5.73 -0.38 -3.52
N MET A 62 4.73 -0.33 -4.40
CA MET A 62 3.94 -1.53 -4.74
C MET A 62 4.80 -2.62 -5.38
N VAL A 63 5.81 -2.25 -6.16
CA VAL A 63 6.75 -3.21 -6.76
C VAL A 63 7.59 -3.88 -5.68
N SER A 64 8.14 -3.11 -4.74
CA SER A 64 8.96 -3.68 -3.65
C SER A 64 8.11 -4.53 -2.69
N ILE A 65 6.85 -4.14 -2.46
CA ILE A 65 5.86 -4.91 -1.71
C ILE A 65 5.64 -6.28 -2.34
N ARG A 66 5.34 -6.34 -3.65
CA ARG A 66 5.08 -7.63 -4.33
C ARG A 66 6.30 -8.53 -4.33
N LYS A 67 7.49 -7.99 -4.61
CA LYS A 67 8.76 -8.73 -4.54
C LYS A 67 9.00 -9.33 -3.16
N ARG A 68 8.80 -8.55 -2.09
CA ARG A 68 8.96 -9.03 -0.72
C ARG A 68 7.97 -10.13 -0.34
N LEU A 69 6.76 -10.09 -0.92
CA LEU A 69 5.73 -11.12 -0.70
C LEU A 69 5.89 -12.34 -1.60
N GLY A 70 6.86 -12.35 -2.53
CA GLY A 70 7.04 -13.44 -3.48
C GLY A 70 5.93 -13.54 -4.54
N ILE A 71 5.04 -12.54 -4.66
CA ILE A 71 3.88 -12.60 -5.56
C ILE A 71 4.31 -12.62 -7.03
N ASP A 72 5.32 -11.81 -7.37
CA ASP A 72 5.89 -11.81 -8.72
C ASP A 72 6.56 -13.16 -9.06
N LEU A 73 6.92 -13.97 -8.05
CA LEU A 73 7.50 -15.30 -8.22
C LEU A 73 6.45 -16.41 -8.32
N MET A 74 5.19 -16.12 -7.97
CA MET A 74 4.07 -17.08 -7.92
C MET A 74 3.20 -17.04 -9.17
N SER A 75 3.60 -16.29 -10.20
CA SER A 75 2.82 -16.08 -11.42
C SER A 75 3.24 -17.01 -12.58
N ASP A 76 3.99 -18.08 -12.29
CA ASP A 76 4.40 -19.15 -13.22
C ASP A 76 3.42 -20.34 -13.23
#